data_AF-A0A9P8VSW4-F1
#
_entry.id   AF-A0A9P8VSW4-F1
#
_cell.length_a   1.000
_cell.length_b   1.000
_cell.length_c   1.000
_cell.angle_alpha   90.00
_cell.angle_beta   90.00
_cell.angle_gamma   90.00
#
_symmetry.space_group_name_H-M   'P 1'
#
loop_
_entity.id
_entity.type
_entity.pdbx_description
1 polymer ?
#
loop_
_entity_poly.entity_id
_entity_poly.type
_entity_poly.pdbx_seq_one_letter_code
_entity_poly.pdbx_strand_id
1 'polypeptide(L)'
;ESLIQWGLYIDPEVCLLICLHSTCAYALSIGKNYTHALSHLQNKHTILEEKRKGLTALLKMLSLCDPKTIRTRPDGSPKHPGLKVYNSFACCQCPFKTIHLPSIRRH
;
A
#
# COMPACT_ATOMS: atom_id res chain seq x y z
N GLU A 1 -0.75 -20.73 -3.88
CA GLU A 1 -1.87 -20.26 -3.03
C GLU A 1 -2.18 -18.82 -3.36
N SER A 2 -3.46 -18.46 -3.44
CA SER A 2 -3.87 -17.11 -3.83
C SER A 2 -3.89 -16.19 -2.61
N LEU A 3 -3.29 -14.99 -2.74
CA LEU A 3 -3.29 -13.96 -1.68
C LEU A 3 -4.68 -13.34 -1.42
N ILE A 4 -5.64 -13.63 -2.30
CA ILE A 4 -7.01 -13.13 -2.25
C ILE A 4 -7.72 -13.50 -0.94
N GLN A 5 -7.39 -14.64 -0.33
CA GLN A 5 -7.99 -15.05 0.95
C GLN A 5 -7.69 -14.08 2.11
N TRP A 6 -6.62 -13.28 1.99
CA TRP A 6 -6.27 -12.21 2.93
C TRP A 6 -6.69 -10.82 2.46
N GLY A 7 -7.43 -10.74 1.34
CA GLY A 7 -7.76 -9.47 0.69
C GLY A 7 -6.50 -8.76 0.16
N LEU A 8 -5.47 -9.51 -0.22
CA LEU A 8 -4.21 -8.98 -0.73
C LEU A 8 -4.06 -9.24 -2.23
N TYR A 9 -3.45 -8.29 -2.91
CA TYR A 9 -3.12 -8.33 -4.32
C TYR A 9 -1.68 -7.89 -4.55
N ILE A 10 -1.03 -8.48 -5.55
CA ILE A 10 0.28 -8.03 -6.00
C ILE A 10 0.08 -7.30 -7.32
N ASP A 11 0.45 -6.03 -7.34
CA ASP A 11 0.61 -5.28 -8.58
C ASP A 11 1.81 -5.87 -9.35
N PRO A 12 1.59 -6.50 -10.51
CA PRO A 12 2.66 -7.18 -11.24
C PRO A 12 3.62 -6.20 -11.94
N GLU A 13 3.23 -4.95 -12.16
CA GLU A 13 4.08 -3.98 -12.86
C GLU A 13 5.21 -3.47 -11.96
N VAL A 14 4.92 -3.30 -10.68
CA VAL A 14 5.84 -2.70 -9.69
C VAL A 14 6.09 -3.58 -8.47
N CYS A 15 5.63 -4.83 -8.50
CA CYS A 15 5.76 -5.82 -7.43
C CYS A 15 5.29 -5.30 -6.06
N LEU A 16 4.19 -4.54 -6.03
CA LEU A 16 3.66 -3.96 -4.79
C LEU A 16 2.60 -4.84 -4.15
N LEU A 17 2.67 -4.99 -2.83
CA LEU A 17 1.59 -5.59 -2.07
C LEU A 17 0.50 -4.56 -1.78
N ILE A 18 -0.73 -4.82 -2.20
CA ILE A 18 -1.88 -3.92 -2.05
C ILE A 18 -2.97 -4.63 -1.23
N CYS A 19 -3.52 -3.92 -0.24
CA CYS A 19 -4.70 -4.36 0.50
C CYS A 19 -5.97 -3.93 -0.25
N LEU A 20 -6.74 -4.90 -0.74
CA LEU A 20 -7.99 -4.71 -1.49
C LEU A 20 -9.25 -4.74 -0.62
N HIS A 21 -9.14 -4.78 0.70
CA HIS A 21 -10.32 -4.63 1.55
C HIS A 21 -11.03 -3.29 1.25
N SER A 22 -12.36 -3.32 1.18
CA SER A 22 -13.21 -2.20 0.75
C SER A 22 -13.00 -0.90 1.53
N THR A 23 -12.54 -0.98 2.79
CA THR A 23 -12.25 0.17 3.65
C THR A 23 -10.79 0.64 3.58
N CYS A 24 -9.91 -0.05 2.86
CA CYS A 24 -8.49 0.24 2.74
C CYS A 24 -8.10 0.77 1.35
N ALA A 25 -7.74 -0.12 0.41
CA ALA A 25 -7.11 0.23 -0.86
C ALA A 25 -5.76 0.97 -0.70
N TYR A 26 -4.84 0.37 0.08
CA TYR A 26 -3.48 0.91 0.32
C TYR A 26 -2.39 -0.05 -0.12
N ALA A 27 -1.28 0.51 -0.63
CA ALA A 27 -0.03 -0.23 -0.80
C ALA A 27 0.63 -0.43 0.57
N LEU A 28 1.02 -1.67 0.87
CA LEU A 28 1.61 -2.07 2.13
C LEU A 28 3.13 -2.08 2.00
N SER A 29 3.79 -1.47 3.00
CA SER A 29 5.23 -1.58 3.13
C SER A 29 5.62 -3.01 3.50
N ILE A 30 6.70 -3.49 2.89
CA ILE A 30 7.21 -4.85 3.11
C ILE A 30 8.02 -4.96 4.40
N GLY A 31 8.46 -3.84 5.00
CA GLY A 31 9.12 -3.77 6.31
C GLY A 31 10.23 -4.81 6.53
N LYS A 32 10.58 -5.09 7.79
CA LYS A 32 11.35 -6.31 8.13
C LYS A 32 10.37 -7.47 8.22
N ASN A 33 10.64 -8.56 7.50
CA ASN A 33 9.81 -9.78 7.52
C ASN A 33 8.30 -9.54 7.32
N TYR A 34 7.89 -8.56 6.50
CA TYR A 34 6.47 -8.30 6.20
C TYR A 34 5.60 -7.97 7.43
N THR A 35 6.24 -7.59 8.54
CA THR A 35 5.57 -7.24 9.80
C THR A 35 4.52 -6.14 9.63
N HIS A 36 4.79 -5.14 8.79
CA HIS A 36 3.82 -4.09 8.48
C HIS A 36 2.54 -4.62 7.83
N ALA A 37 2.65 -5.55 6.87
CA ALA A 37 1.49 -6.15 6.23
C ALA A 37 0.69 -7.00 7.24
N LEU A 38 1.37 -7.80 8.06
CA LEU A 38 0.71 -8.62 9.09
C LEU A 38 -0.01 -7.76 10.13
N SER A 39 0.66 -6.74 10.67
CA SER A 39 0.09 -5.79 11.64
C SER A 39 -1.05 -4.98 11.02
N HIS A 40 -0.96 -4.63 9.74
CA HIS A 40 -2.06 -3.99 9.02
C HIS A 40 -3.30 -4.90 8.98
N LEU A 41 -3.15 -6.15 8.57
CA LEU A 41 -4.27 -7.12 8.53
C LEU A 41 -4.91 -7.32 9.91
N GLN A 42 -4.12 -7.36 10.98
CA GLN A 42 -4.63 -7.49 12.33
C GLN A 42 -5.33 -6.21 12.82
N ASN A 43 -4.69 -5.05 12.68
CA ASN A 43 -5.19 -3.82 13.28
C ASN A 43 -6.31 -3.15 12.47
N LYS A 44 -6.32 -3.32 11.14
CA LYS A 44 -7.32 -2.71 10.25
C LYS A 44 -8.43 -3.66 9.83
N HIS A 45 -8.16 -4.96 9.80
CA HIS A 45 -9.11 -5.98 9.32
C HIS A 45 -9.40 -7.09 10.33
N THR A 46 -8.82 -7.01 11.54
CA THR A 46 -9.05 -7.97 12.64
C THR A 46 -8.77 -9.41 12.22
N ILE A 47 -7.83 -9.61 11.28
CA ILE A 47 -7.42 -10.95 10.86
C ILE A 47 -6.51 -11.53 11.94
N LEU A 48 -7.00 -12.59 12.57
CA LEU A 48 -6.29 -13.30 13.64
C LEU A 48 -5.01 -13.98 13.13
N GLU A 49 -4.10 -14.27 14.05
CA GLU A 49 -2.81 -14.92 13.74
C GLU A 49 -2.98 -16.28 13.08
N GLU A 50 -3.92 -17.09 13.57
CA GLU A 50 -4.25 -18.41 13.01
C GLU A 50 -4.57 -18.33 11.51
N LYS A 51 -5.32 -17.31 11.11
CA LYS A 51 -5.66 -17.08 9.71
C LYS A 51 -4.50 -16.54 8.89
N ARG A 52 -3.44 -15.99 9.51
CA ARG A 52 -2.23 -15.46 8.84
C ARG A 52 -1.09 -16.48 8.78
N LYS A 53 -1.27 -17.70 9.30
CA LYS A 53 -0.26 -18.77 9.22
C LYS A 53 0.14 -19.01 7.75
N GLY A 54 1.44 -19.18 7.50
CA GLY A 54 1.99 -19.36 6.17
C GLY A 54 2.14 -18.08 5.32
N LEU A 55 1.42 -16.99 5.62
CA LEU A 55 1.46 -15.76 4.83
C LEU A 55 2.88 -15.17 4.75
N THR A 56 3.60 -15.11 5.88
CA THR A 56 4.97 -14.58 5.89
C THR A 56 5.92 -15.38 5.00
N ALA A 57 5.78 -16.71 4.98
CA ALA A 57 6.61 -17.57 4.15
C ALA A 57 6.27 -17.37 2.67
N LEU A 58 4.98 -17.28 2.33
CA LEU A 58 4.52 -16.95 0.98
C LEU A 58 5.06 -15.59 0.51
N LEU A 59 4.92 -14.54 1.33
CA LEU A 59 5.42 -13.20 1.00
C LEU A 59 6.95 -13.18 0.85
N LYS A 60 7.69 -13.95 1.65
CA LYS A 60 9.17 -14.07 1.51
C LYS A 60 9.60 -14.69 0.19
N MET A 61 8.80 -15.59 -0.39
CA MET A 61 9.09 -16.16 -1.70
C MET A 61 8.81 -15.16 -2.85
N LEU A 62 8.12 -14.05 -2.55
CA LEU A 62 7.76 -13.03 -3.51
C LEU A 62 8.76 -11.86 -3.41
N SER A 63 9.36 -11.50 -4.54
CA SER A 63 10.26 -10.35 -4.67
C SER A 63 9.47 -9.04 -4.71
N LEU A 64 8.88 -8.66 -3.57
CA LEU A 64 8.05 -7.47 -3.42
C LEU A 64 8.91 -6.21 -3.24
N CYS A 65 8.45 -5.09 -3.76
CA CYS A 65 9.08 -3.77 -3.61
C CYS A 65 8.41 -2.96 -2.49
N ASP A 66 9.12 -2.00 -1.89
CA ASP A 66 8.54 -1.09 -0.90
C ASP A 66 7.87 0.11 -1.60
N PRO A 67 6.63 0.49 -1.23
CA PRO A 67 5.95 1.65 -1.82
C PRO A 67 6.71 2.97 -1.72
N LYS A 68 7.60 3.11 -0.72
CA LYS A 68 8.40 4.33 -0.52
C LYS A 68 9.59 4.43 -1.46
N THR A 69 10.06 3.31 -2.01
CA THR A 69 11.24 3.27 -2.89
C THR A 69 10.89 3.37 -4.37
N ILE A 70 9.63 3.14 -4.72
CA ILE A 70 9.18 3.10 -6.11
C ILE A 70 8.85 4.51 -6.57
N ARG A 71 9.13 4.79 -7.84
CA ARG A 71 8.76 6.06 -8.47
C ARG A 71 7.26 6.25 -8.44
N THR A 72 6.84 7.45 -8.06
CA THR A 72 5.44 7.87 -8.18
C THR A 72 5.00 7.82 -9.63
N ARG A 73 3.76 7.37 -9.88
CA ARG A 73 3.18 7.43 -11.22
C ARG A 73 3.15 8.88 -11.72
N PRO A 74 3.42 9.13 -13.01
CA PRO A 74 3.31 10.47 -13.60
C PRO A 74 1.93 11.09 -13.38
N ASP A 75 1.89 12.42 -13.28
CA ASP A 75 0.62 13.13 -13.24
C ASP A 75 -0.21 12.83 -14.50
N GLY A 76 -1.52 12.68 -14.34
CA GLY A 76 -2.43 12.31 -15.43
C GLY A 76 -2.49 10.81 -15.74
N SER A 77 -1.66 9.98 -15.10
CA SER A 77 -1.78 8.52 -15.24
C SER A 77 -3.16 8.03 -14.81
N PRO A 78 -3.67 6.95 -15.42
CA PRO A 78 -4.90 6.29 -14.97
C PRO A 78 -4.83 5.93 -13.49
N LYS A 79 -5.98 6.03 -12.81
CA LYS A 79 -6.13 5.61 -11.42
C LYS A 79 -5.89 4.10 -11.33
N HIS A 80 -5.05 3.68 -10.39
CA HIS A 80 -4.86 2.26 -10.14
C HIS A 80 -6.10 1.68 -9.44
N PRO A 81 -6.68 0.58 -9.95
CA PRO A 81 -7.98 0.08 -9.49
C PRO A 81 -7.97 -0.36 -8.02
N GLY A 82 -6.84 -0.85 -7.52
CA GLY A 82 -6.67 -1.28 -6.13
C GLY A 82 -6.23 -0.21 -5.14
N LEU A 83 -6.05 1.06 -5.57
CA LEU A 83 -5.57 2.13 -4.69
C LEU A 83 -6.59 3.24 -4.53
N LYS A 84 -6.72 3.72 -3.29
CA LYS A 84 -7.59 4.84 -2.97
C LYS A 84 -7.01 6.14 -3.55
N VAL A 85 -7.90 6.94 -4.14
CA VAL A 85 -7.58 8.28 -4.62
C VAL A 85 -7.98 9.30 -3.56
N TYR A 86 -7.09 10.26 -3.32
CA TYR A 86 -7.29 11.34 -2.38
C TYR A 86 -7.27 12.68 -3.10
N ASN A 87 -8.10 13.62 -2.63
CA ASN A 87 -7.91 15.02 -2.97
C ASN A 87 -6.63 15.50 -2.28
N SER A 88 -5.74 16.11 -3.04
CA SER A 88 -4.46 16.62 -2.54
C SER A 88 -4.36 18.13 -2.75
N PHE A 89 -3.46 18.75 -1.99
CA PHE A 89 -3.00 20.10 -2.18
C PHE A 89 -1.65 20.06 -2.91
N ALA A 90 -1.44 21.01 -3.82
CA ALA A 90 -0.19 21.17 -4.55
C ALA A 90 0.35 22.58 -4.31
N CYS A 91 1.67 22.71 -4.19
CA CYS A 91 2.33 24.01 -4.16
C CYS A 91 2.31 24.62 -5.57
N CYS A 92 2.04 25.92 -5.66
CA CYS A 92 2.03 26.62 -6.95
C CYS A 92 3.45 26.96 -7.45
N GLN A 93 4.46 26.87 -6.58
CA GLN A 93 5.83 27.28 -6.89
C GLN A 93 6.80 26.11 -7.07
N CYS A 94 6.46 24.91 -6.61
CA CYS A 94 7.30 23.73 -6.77
C CYS A 94 6.48 22.43 -6.86
N PRO A 95 7.10 21.28 -7.20
CA PRO A 95 6.39 20.00 -7.36
C PRO A 95 5.84 19.36 -6.07
N PHE A 96 5.91 20.05 -4.92
CA PHE A 96 5.45 19.50 -3.63
C PHE A 96 3.93 19.31 -3.60
N LYS A 97 3.49 18.12 -3.18
CA LYS A 97 2.08 17.74 -3.03
C LYS A 97 1.86 17.01 -1.73
N THR A 98 0.70 17.21 -1.11
CA THR A 98 0.32 16.53 0.13
C THR A 98 -1.18 16.45 0.28
N ILE A 99 -1.67 15.41 0.96
CA ILE A 99 -3.08 15.30 1.36
C ILE A 99 -3.37 16.00 2.70
N HIS A 100 -2.32 16.48 3.38
CA HIS A 100 -2.44 17.11 4.70
C HIS A 100 -2.41 18.63 4.60
N LEU A 101 -3.53 19.28 4.92
CA LEU A 101 -3.66 20.73 4.89
C LEU A 101 -2.61 21.48 5.76
N PRO A 102 -2.27 21.04 6.98
CA PRO A 102 -1.25 21.72 7.77
C PRO A 102 0.14 21.66 7.12
N SER A 103 0.43 20.59 6.38
CA SER A 103 1.73 20.42 5.70
C SER A 103 1.89 21.37 4.53
N ILE A 104 0.84 21.60 3.73
CA ILE A 104 0.91 22.56 2.60
C ILE A 104 0.96 24.01 3.08
N ARG A 105 0.33 24.34 4.22
CA ARG A 105 0.36 25.71 4.77
C ARG A 105 1.72 26.11 5.33
N ARG A 106 2.52 25.14 5.78
CA ARG A 106 3.86 25.37 6.33
C ARG A 106 4.96 25.34 5.27
N HIS A 107 4.73 24.56 4.21
CA HIS A 107 5.61 24.47 3.05
C HIS A 107 5.64 25.80 2.30
#